data_AF-A0A381Z2P5-F1
#
_entry.id   AF-A0A381Z2P5-F1
#
_cell.length_a   1.000
_cell.length_b   1.000
_cell.length_c   1.000
_cell.angle_alpha   90.00
_cell.angle_beta   90.00
_cell.angle_gamma   90.00
#
_symmetry.space_group_name_H-M   'P 1'
#
loop_
_entity.id
_entity.type
_entity.pdbx_description
1 polymer ?
#
loop_
_entity_poly.entity_id
_entity_poly.type
_entity_poly.pdbx_seq_one_letter_code
_entity_poly.pdbx_strand_id
1 'polypeptide(L)'
;DDEEYKAKTTEVEKKIEQVEAKSKDFSSLEKKIDSAIKEIGYKKDYLEEKYVEDMSKIEQLILPLLYNLMRNPDKDYIYWPKREEIITKQIEKIKDVTQDMSK
;
A
#
# COMPACT_ATOMS: atom_id res chain seq x y z
N ASP A 1 13.02 59.35 25.41
CA ASP A 1 14.11 59.12 24.46
C ASP A 1 13.61 58.55 23.15
N ASP A 2 13.60 59.36 22.09
CA ASP A 2 13.16 58.97 20.74
C ASP A 2 13.97 57.81 20.16
N GLU A 3 15.20 57.62 20.64
CA GLU A 3 16.11 56.56 20.24
C GLU A 3 15.63 55.17 20.71
N GLU A 4 15.04 55.09 21.91
CA GLU A 4 14.48 53.85 22.45
C GLU A 4 13.22 53.42 21.69
N TYR A 5 12.37 54.38 21.29
CA TYR A 5 11.19 54.12 20.48
C TYR A 5 11.57 53.61 19.08
N LYS A 6 12.56 54.22 18.43
CA LYS A 6 13.10 53.74 17.15
C LYS A 6 13.66 52.31 17.23
N ALA A 7 14.42 52.01 18.29
CA ALA A 7 14.99 50.68 18.47
C ALA A 7 13.90 49.59 18.60
N LYS A 8 12.83 49.88 19.37
CA LYS A 8 11.68 48.97 19.52
C LYS A 8 10.92 48.77 18.22
N THR A 9 10.70 49.82 17.42
CA THR A 9 10.03 49.69 16.11
C THR A 9 10.83 48.83 15.15
N THR A 10 12.14 49.01 15.07
CA THR A 10 13.02 48.20 14.21
C THR A 10 13.04 46.72 14.63
N GLU A 11 13.00 46.43 15.94
CA GLU A 11 12.94 45.05 16.41
C GLU A 11 11.60 44.37 16.07
N VAL A 12 10.50 45.12 16.13
CA VAL A 12 9.17 44.63 15.72
C VAL A 12 9.11 44.35 14.21
N GLU A 13 9.64 45.26 13.39
CA GLU A 13 9.75 45.07 11.92
C GLU A 13 10.51 43.80 11.57
N LYS A 14 11.66 43.56 12.23
CA LYS A 14 12.46 42.34 12.03
C LYS A 14 11.69 41.07 12.42
N LYS A 15 10.89 41.12 13.49
CA LYS A 15 10.02 39.99 13.89
C LYS A 15 8.90 39.75 12.87
N ILE A 16 8.32 40.80 12.30
CA ILE A 16 7.30 40.69 11.24
C ILE A 16 7.88 40.02 10.01
N GLU A 17 9.03 40.47 9.51
CA GLU A 17 9.71 39.82 8.37
C GLU A 17 9.99 38.34 8.63
N GLN A 18 10.42 38.00 9.85
CA GLN A 18 10.69 36.62 10.22
C GLN A 18 9.39 35.77 10.28
N VAL A 19 8.28 36.34 10.72
CA VAL A 19 6.96 35.67 10.71
C VAL A 19 6.47 35.48 9.29
N GLU A 20 6.62 36.46 8.40
CA GLU A 20 6.25 36.34 6.99
C GLU A 20 7.05 35.25 6.26
N ALA A 21 8.36 35.18 6.53
CA ALA A 21 9.21 34.13 5.98
C ALA A 21 8.74 32.73 6.43
N LYS A 22 8.51 32.55 7.74
CA LYS A 22 7.98 31.29 8.29
C LYS A 22 6.59 30.94 7.76
N SER A 23 5.74 31.94 7.53
CA SER A 23 4.40 31.75 6.94
C SER A 23 4.48 31.20 5.51
N LYS A 24 5.41 31.72 4.70
CA LYS A 24 5.68 31.21 3.35
C LYS A 24 6.19 29.78 3.38
N ASP A 25 7.13 29.47 4.28
CA ASP A 25 7.65 28.11 4.46
C ASP A 25 6.54 27.14 4.88
N PHE A 26 5.67 27.55 5.81
CA PHE A 26 4.52 26.75 6.24
C PHE A 26 3.55 26.45 5.09
N SER A 27 3.22 27.45 4.27
CA SER A 27 2.38 27.23 3.08
C SER A 27 3.02 26.27 2.07
N SER A 28 4.35 26.27 1.95
CA SER A 28 5.07 25.32 1.10
C SER A 28 5.02 23.89 1.66
N LEU A 29 5.07 23.74 2.98
CA LEU A 29 4.97 22.46 3.67
C LEU A 29 3.56 21.88 3.59
N GLU A 30 2.52 22.70 3.78
CA GLU A 30 1.11 22.29 3.60
C GLU A 30 0.88 21.66 2.22
N LYS A 31 1.37 22.30 1.15
CA LYS A 31 1.25 21.76 -0.21
C LYS A 31 1.96 20.42 -0.40
N LYS A 32 3.13 20.25 0.23
CA LYS A 32 3.87 18.97 0.20
C LYS A 32 3.13 17.88 0.97
N ILE A 33 2.55 18.23 2.12
CA ILE A 33 1.75 17.31 2.94
C ILE A 33 0.52 16.86 2.15
N ASP A 34 -0.22 17.79 1.53
CA ASP A 34 -1.39 17.45 0.70
C ASP A 34 -1.03 16.53 -0.46
N SER A 35 0.11 16.77 -1.11
CA SER A 35 0.60 15.90 -2.19
C SER A 35 0.95 14.50 -1.67
N ALA A 36 1.63 14.41 -0.52
CA ALA A 36 1.99 13.14 0.10
C ALA A 36 0.76 12.35 0.56
N ILE A 37 -0.23 13.02 1.14
CA ILE A 37 -1.51 12.40 1.54
C ILE A 37 -2.21 11.79 0.32
N LYS A 38 -2.27 12.52 -0.80
CA LYS A 38 -2.85 11.99 -2.04
C LYS A 38 -2.10 10.76 -2.54
N GLU A 39 -0.77 10.82 -2.60
CA GLU A 39 0.05 9.68 -3.05
C GLU A 39 -0.14 8.44 -2.16
N ILE A 40 -0.20 8.63 -0.83
CA ILE A 40 -0.48 7.56 0.12
C ILE A 40 -1.88 6.99 -0.10
N GLY A 41 -2.89 7.83 -0.36
CA GLY A 41 -4.25 7.40 -0.71
C GLY A 41 -4.25 6.50 -1.94
N TYR A 42 -3.64 6.94 -3.05
CA TYR A 42 -3.55 6.14 -4.27
C TYR A 42 -2.81 4.81 -4.07
N LYS A 43 -1.71 4.82 -3.31
CA LYS A 43 -0.96 3.59 -2.98
C LYS A 43 -1.78 2.63 -2.15
N LYS A 44 -2.54 3.15 -1.18
CA LYS A 44 -3.43 2.34 -0.35
C LYS A 44 -4.50 1.66 -1.21
N ASP A 45 -5.21 2.43 -2.03
CA ASP A 45 -6.29 1.89 -2.88
C ASP A 45 -5.74 0.83 -3.85
N TYR A 46 -4.58 1.09 -4.45
CA TYR A 46 -3.90 0.12 -5.31
C TYR A 46 -3.52 -1.17 -4.58
N LEU A 47 -3.01 -1.07 -3.35
CA LEU A 47 -2.66 -2.25 -2.54
C LEU A 47 -3.89 -3.05 -2.12
N GLU A 48 -5.00 -2.38 -1.79
CA GLU A 48 -6.27 -3.04 -1.48
C GLU A 48 -6.83 -3.78 -2.70
N GLU A 49 -6.84 -3.14 -3.88
CA GLU A 49 -7.27 -3.77 -5.13
C GLU A 49 -6.39 -4.97 -5.49
N LYS A 50 -5.06 -4.80 -5.44
CA LYS A 50 -4.11 -5.88 -5.69
C LYS A 50 -4.32 -7.06 -4.73
N TYR A 51 -4.51 -6.78 -3.45
CA TYR A 51 -4.75 -7.82 -2.44
C TYR A 51 -6.02 -8.62 -2.74
N VAL A 52 -7.13 -7.96 -3.08
CA VAL A 52 -8.38 -8.62 -3.45
C VAL A 52 -8.20 -9.47 -4.70
N GLU A 53 -7.50 -8.95 -5.71
CA GLU A 53 -7.22 -9.68 -6.95
C GLU A 53 -6.39 -10.94 -6.69
N ASP A 54 -5.32 -10.83 -5.90
CA ASP A 54 -4.43 -11.96 -5.59
C ASP A 54 -5.14 -13.03 -4.74
N MET A 55 -5.98 -12.62 -3.78
CA MET A 55 -6.82 -13.55 -3.03
C MET A 55 -7.82 -14.29 -3.94
N SER A 56 -8.43 -13.57 -4.89
CA SER A 56 -9.34 -14.20 -5.87
C SER A 56 -8.61 -15.21 -6.76
N LYS A 57 -7.40 -14.89 -7.22
CA LYS A 57 -6.55 -15.84 -7.98
C LYS A 57 -6.25 -17.09 -7.16
N ILE A 58 -5.91 -16.95 -5.88
CA ILE A 58 -5.65 -18.10 -4.99
C ILE A 58 -6.90 -18.96 -4.84
N GLU A 59 -8.07 -18.35 -4.63
CA GLU A 59 -9.34 -19.06 -4.53
C GLU A 59 -9.64 -19.87 -5.81
N GLN A 60 -9.47 -19.25 -6.98
CA GLN A 60 -9.64 -19.91 -8.28
C GLN A 60 -8.67 -21.08 -8.50
N LEU A 61 -7.48 -21.03 -7.88
CA LEU A 61 -6.51 -22.11 -7.93
C LEU A 61 -6.85 -23.24 -6.96
N ILE A 62 -7.33 -22.94 -5.75
CA ILE A 62 -7.55 -23.93 -4.68
C ILE A 62 -8.92 -24.60 -4.76
N LEU A 63 -10.00 -23.85 -5.00
CA LEU A 63 -11.35 -24.41 -4.94
C LEU A 63 -11.58 -25.58 -5.91
N PRO A 64 -11.16 -25.53 -7.19
CA PRO A 64 -11.35 -26.66 -8.10
C PRO A 64 -10.64 -27.93 -7.61
N LEU A 65 -9.49 -27.79 -6.95
CA LEU A 65 -8.77 -28.91 -6.34
C LEU A 65 -9.59 -29.50 -5.19
N LEU A 66 -10.08 -28.66 -4.28
CA LEU A 66 -10.90 -29.11 -3.15
C LEU A 66 -12.21 -29.78 -3.61
N TYR A 67 -12.90 -29.23 -4.61
CA TYR A 67 -14.09 -29.85 -5.19
C TYR A 67 -13.78 -31.21 -5.83
N ASN A 68 -12.62 -31.36 -6.46
CA ASN A 68 -12.19 -32.65 -7.00
C ASN A 68 -11.92 -33.67 -5.90
N LEU A 69 -11.34 -33.25 -4.78
CA LEU A 69 -11.10 -34.11 -3.62
C LEU A 69 -12.41 -34.55 -2.96
N MET A 70 -13.41 -33.67 -2.88
CA MET A 70 -14.69 -33.96 -2.21
C MET A 70 -15.64 -34.85 -3.05
N ARG A 71 -15.38 -35.04 -4.35
CA ARG A 71 -16.38 -35.58 -5.30
C ARG A 71 -16.87 -37.01 -4.98
N ASN A 72 -16.04 -37.85 -4.36
CA ASN A 72 -16.39 -39.24 -4.03
C ASN A 72 -16.06 -39.54 -2.56
N PRO A 73 -16.83 -39.00 -1.59
CA PRO A 73 -16.49 -39.07 -0.18
C PRO A 73 -16.55 -40.49 0.41
N ASP A 74 -17.34 -41.39 -0.20
CA ASP A 74 -17.48 -42.79 0.24
C ASP A 74 -16.35 -43.70 -0.26
N LYS A 75 -15.39 -43.16 -1.03
CA LYS A 75 -14.24 -43.90 -1.53
C LYS A 75 -12.97 -43.48 -0.80
N ASP A 76 -12.32 -44.45 -0.18
CA ASP A 76 -11.03 -44.25 0.50
C ASP A 76 -9.88 -43.91 -0.46
N TYR A 77 -10.09 -44.05 -1.77
CA TYR A 77 -9.09 -43.83 -2.80
C TYR A 77 -9.63 -43.02 -3.99
N ILE A 78 -8.84 -42.03 -4.42
CA ILE A 78 -9.07 -41.24 -5.62
C ILE A 78 -7.98 -41.58 -6.64
N TYR A 79 -8.37 -42.18 -7.77
CA TYR A 79 -7.45 -42.36 -8.90
C TYR A 79 -7.19 -41.02 -9.57
N TRP A 80 -5.97 -40.49 -9.36
CA TRP A 80 -5.55 -39.20 -9.89
C TRP A 80 -4.27 -39.39 -10.74
N PRO A 81 -4.40 -39.57 -12.06
CA PRO A 81 -3.26 -39.80 -12.94
C PRO A 81 -2.38 -38.54 -13.01
N LYS A 82 -1.06 -38.73 -13.10
CA LYS A 82 -0.06 -37.64 -13.17
C LYS A 82 -0.15 -36.62 -12.01
N ARG A 83 -0.60 -37.05 -10.82
CA ARG A 83 -0.81 -36.16 -9.65
C ARG A 83 0.40 -35.30 -9.32
N GLU A 84 1.62 -35.84 -9.42
CA GLU A 84 2.85 -35.13 -9.06
C GLU A 84 3.07 -33.90 -9.96
N GLU A 85 2.96 -34.08 -11.28
CA GLU A 85 3.10 -32.99 -12.25
C GLU A 85 2.01 -31.93 -12.06
N ILE A 86 0.75 -32.36 -11.87
CA ILE A 86 -0.39 -31.44 -11.69
C ILE A 86 -0.26 -30.64 -10.40
N ILE A 87 0.05 -31.29 -9.28
CA ILE A 87 0.20 -30.64 -7.98
C ILE A 87 1.41 -29.69 -8.01
N THR A 88 2.53 -30.10 -8.59
CA THR A 88 3.72 -29.25 -8.71
C THR A 88 3.42 -27.96 -9.46
N LYS A 89 2.76 -28.06 -10.62
CA LYS A 89 2.32 -26.88 -11.39
C LYS A 89 1.36 -25.98 -10.60
N GLN A 90 0.48 -26.56 -9.79
CA GLN A 90 -0.44 -25.79 -8.97
C GLN A 90 0.28 -25.07 -7.82
N ILE A 91 1.27 -25.72 -7.20
CA ILE A 91 2.14 -25.12 -6.18
C ILE A 91 2.92 -23.95 -6.77
N GLU A 92 3.49 -24.10 -7.96
CA GLU A 92 4.20 -23.03 -8.66
C GLU A 92 3.30 -21.82 -8.89
N LYS A 93 2.08 -22.02 -9.42
CA LYS A 93 1.11 -20.93 -9.62
C LYS A 93 0.73 -20.22 -8.32
N ILE A 94 0.55 -20.95 -7.22
CA ILE A 94 0.22 -20.35 -5.92
C ILE A 94 1.42 -19.54 -5.40
N LYS A 95 2.64 -20.06 -5.54
CA LYS A 95 3.87 -19.33 -5.17
C LYS A 95 4.04 -18.07 -6.00
N ASP A 96 3.76 -18.12 -7.30
CA ASP A 96 3.83 -16.95 -8.17
C ASP A 96 2.90 -15.84 -7.69
N VAL A 97 1.67 -16.16 -7.25
CA VAL A 97 0.74 -15.16 -6.70
C VAL A 97 1.15 -14.70 -5.29
N THR A 98 1.62 -15.61 -4.43
CA THR A 98 1.87 -15.31 -3.00
C THR A 98 3.26 -14.73 -2.70
N GLN A 99 4.25 -15.01 -3.55
CA GLN A 99 5.64 -14.61 -3.37
C GLN A 99 6.08 -13.47 -4.32
N ASP A 100 5.17 -12.95 -5.16
CA ASP A 100 5.44 -11.81 -6.05
C ASP A 100 5.91 -10.56 -5.30
N MET A 101 5.61 -10.49 -4.00
CA MET A 101 6.08 -9.43 -3.09
C MET A 101 7.60 -9.46 -2.79
N SER A 102 8.33 -10.47 -3.25
CA SER A 102 9.77 -10.64 -2.97
C SER A 102 10.70 -10.24 -4.13
N LYS A 103 10.20 -9.61 -5.20
CA LYS A 103 11.01 -9.07 -6.31
C LYS A 103 10.88 -7.57 -6.39
#